data_AF-A0AA41R232-F1
#
_entry.id   AF-A0AA41R232-F1
#
_cell.length_a   1.000
_cell.length_b   1.000
_cell.length_c   1.000
_cell.angle_alpha   90.00
_cell.angle_beta   90.00
_cell.angle_gamma   90.00
#
_symmetry.space_group_name_H-M   'P 1'
#
loop_
_entity.id
_entity.type
_entity.pdbx_description
1 polymer ?
#
loop_
_entity_poly.entity_id
_entity_poly.type
_entity_poly.pdbx_seq_one_letter_code
_entity_poly.pdbx_strand_id
1 'polypeptide(L)'
;MKDIWRTWMMLWALAVGGFGIVLTLGALDATSWPVRTLFTFLRPDIPADFTPHLRFSLAVLGPVTLGWCFTLIGVIKASDHLPDATHKYIWTWVTLGVLTWFIIDSILSVATGFWRNTIPNITYLVAYLIPLFQSGVMKR
;
A
#
# COMPACT_ATOMS: atom_id res chain seq x y z
N MET A 1 13.98 -3.79 -20.37
CA MET A 1 12.60 -3.98 -19.85
C MET A 1 12.55 -4.70 -18.49
N LYS A 2 13.33 -5.77 -18.26
CA LYS A 2 13.37 -6.47 -16.96
C LYS A 2 13.72 -5.55 -15.77
N ASP A 3 14.71 -4.67 -15.92
CA ASP A 3 15.16 -3.81 -14.82
C ASP A 3 14.23 -2.65 -14.50
N ILE A 4 13.57 -2.06 -15.52
CA ILE A 4 12.65 -0.92 -15.34
C ILE A 4 11.41 -1.36 -14.54
N TRP A 5 10.81 -2.51 -14.90
CA TRP A 5 9.71 -3.12 -14.14
C TRP A 5 10.09 -3.31 -12.67
N ARG A 6 11.27 -3.88 -12.44
CA ARG A 6 11.70 -4.22 -11.09
C ARG A 6 11.98 -2.98 -10.24
N THR A 7 12.72 -2.01 -10.78
CA THR A 7 12.98 -0.75 -10.10
C THR A 7 11.66 -0.03 -9.79
N TRP A 8 10.73 -0.01 -10.74
CA TRP A 8 9.40 0.56 -10.51
C TRP A 8 8.67 -0.16 -9.37
N MET A 9 8.62 -1.48 -9.39
CA MET A 9 7.96 -2.27 -8.34
C MET A 9 8.62 -2.13 -6.98
N MET A 10 9.93 -1.95 -6.95
CA MET A 10 10.66 -1.61 -5.72
C MET A 10 10.24 -0.25 -5.19
N LEU A 11 10.17 0.78 -6.05
CA LEU A 11 9.70 2.11 -5.64
C LEU A 11 8.23 2.09 -5.18
N TRP A 12 7.39 1.32 -5.86
CA TRP A 12 6.00 1.09 -5.47
C TRP A 12 5.94 0.43 -4.08
N ALA A 13 6.66 -0.67 -3.84
CA ALA A 13 6.72 -1.31 -2.53
C ALA A 13 7.24 -0.37 -1.44
N LEU A 14 8.27 0.43 -1.73
CA LEU A 14 8.81 1.44 -0.82
C LEU A 14 7.78 2.54 -0.51
N ALA A 15 6.89 2.90 -1.44
CA ALA A 15 5.80 3.81 -1.17
C ALA A 15 4.78 3.23 -0.16
N VAL A 16 4.48 1.92 -0.21
CA VAL A 16 3.75 1.22 0.89
C VAL A 16 4.48 1.45 2.21
N GLY A 17 5.79 1.23 2.21
CA GLY A 17 6.62 1.36 3.40
C GLY A 17 6.56 2.78 3.97
N GLY A 18 6.73 3.79 3.13
CA GLY A 18 6.62 5.20 3.51
C GLY A 18 5.27 5.53 4.13
N PHE A 19 4.17 5.03 3.54
CA PHE A 19 2.83 5.19 4.11
C PHE A 19 2.70 4.49 5.47
N GLY A 20 3.23 3.27 5.60
CA GLY A 20 3.27 2.54 6.87
C GLY A 20 4.03 3.29 7.96
N ILE A 21 5.14 3.97 7.62
CA ILE A 21 5.86 4.86 8.56
C ILE A 21 4.96 6.02 9.00
N VAL A 22 4.33 6.72 8.06
CA VAL A 22 3.42 7.85 8.37
C VAL A 22 2.32 7.41 9.34
N LEU A 23 1.70 6.25 9.11
CA LEU A 23 0.69 5.71 10.03
C LEU A 23 1.28 5.34 11.39
N THR A 24 2.44 4.67 11.41
CA THR A 24 3.11 4.23 12.66
C THR A 24 3.43 5.42 13.56
N LEU A 25 3.90 6.53 12.98
CA LEU A 25 4.19 7.77 13.72
C LEU A 25 2.95 8.36 14.39
N GLY A 26 1.74 8.01 13.92
CA GLY A 26 0.48 8.37 14.55
C GLY A 26 0.20 7.74 15.91
N ALA A 27 0.91 6.65 16.25
CA ALA A 27 0.76 5.95 17.52
C ALA A 27 1.08 6.84 18.73
N LEU A 28 2.03 7.76 18.58
CA LEU A 28 2.48 8.65 19.65
C LEU A 28 2.13 10.10 19.32
N ASP A 29 1.76 10.88 20.33
CA ASP A 29 1.37 12.27 20.08
C ASP A 29 2.53 13.10 19.53
N ALA A 30 3.72 12.95 20.13
CA ALA A 30 4.95 13.65 19.75
C ALA A 30 5.34 13.48 18.27
N THR A 31 4.94 12.38 17.62
CA THR A 31 5.28 12.08 16.22
C THR A 31 4.07 12.12 15.28
N SER A 32 2.87 12.44 15.78
CA SER A 32 1.62 12.28 15.04
C SER A 32 1.36 13.31 13.93
N TRP A 33 2.20 14.35 13.81
CA TRP A 33 1.97 15.43 12.84
C TRP A 33 1.77 14.96 11.38
N PRO A 34 2.49 13.96 10.84
CA PRO A 34 2.32 13.57 9.43
C PRO A 34 0.94 12.95 9.17
N VAL A 35 0.48 12.07 10.05
CA VAL A 35 -0.84 11.44 9.91
C VAL A 35 -1.98 12.42 10.21
N ARG A 36 -1.75 13.42 11.07
CA ARG A 36 -2.69 14.54 11.27
C ARG A 36 -2.89 15.30 9.97
N THR A 37 -1.80 15.68 9.30
CA THR A 37 -1.85 16.34 7.99
C THR A 37 -2.56 15.47 6.93
N LEU A 38 -2.27 14.16 6.93
CA LEU A 38 -2.98 13.22 6.06
C LEU A 38 -4.50 13.23 6.32
N PHE A 39 -4.95 13.11 7.57
CA PHE A 39 -6.38 13.12 7.86
C PHE A 39 -7.03 14.46 7.52
N THR A 40 -6.37 15.59 7.75
CA THR A 40 -6.86 16.91 7.30
C THR A 40 -7.00 16.97 5.77
N PHE A 41 -6.07 16.38 5.02
CA PHE A 41 -6.21 16.30 3.57
C PHE A 41 -7.39 15.42 3.14
N LEU A 42 -7.54 14.25 3.77
CA LEU A 42 -8.58 13.27 3.46
C LEU A 42 -9.98 13.77 3.83
N ARG A 43 -10.11 14.49 4.96
CA ARG A 43 -11.36 15.06 5.50
C ARG A 43 -11.08 16.40 6.20
N PRO A 44 -10.99 17.51 5.44
CA PRO A 44 -10.70 18.82 6.02
C PRO A 44 -11.87 19.40 6.82
N ASP A 45 -13.08 18.91 6.56
CA ASP A 45 -14.33 19.33 7.19
C ASP A 45 -14.48 18.82 8.63
N ILE A 46 -13.76 17.74 8.98
CA ILE A 46 -13.86 17.10 10.29
C ILE A 46 -12.46 16.96 10.88
N PRO A 47 -12.13 17.71 11.96
CA PRO A 47 -10.87 17.54 12.67
C PRO A 47 -10.72 16.10 13.18
N ALA A 48 -9.56 15.49 12.92
CA ALA A 48 -9.28 14.15 13.42
C ALA A 48 -9.03 14.16 14.93
N ASP A 49 -9.83 13.41 15.68
CA ASP A 49 -9.63 13.18 17.10
C ASP A 49 -8.76 11.93 17.33
N PHE A 50 -7.58 12.13 17.95
CA PHE A 50 -6.58 11.10 18.18
C PHE A 50 -6.78 10.41 19.53
N THR A 51 -7.93 9.74 19.65
CA THR A 51 -8.28 8.92 20.82
C THR A 51 -7.27 7.79 21.04
N PRO A 52 -7.18 7.22 22.26
CA PRO A 52 -6.34 6.06 22.54
C PRO A 52 -6.61 4.88 21.59
N HIS A 53 -7.87 4.64 21.22
CA HIS A 53 -8.24 3.57 20.29
C HIS A 53 -7.72 3.83 18.87
N LEU A 54 -7.87 5.06 18.35
CA LEU A 54 -7.31 5.40 17.04
C LEU A 54 -5.79 5.26 17.02
N ARG A 55 -5.11 5.72 18.07
CA ARG A 55 -3.65 5.59 18.18
C ARG A 55 -3.20 4.14 18.21
N PHE A 56 -3.89 3.30 18.97
CA PHE A 56 -3.65 1.86 18.98
C PHE A 56 -3.88 1.26 17.60
N SER A 57 -4.98 1.62 16.91
CA SER A 57 -5.24 1.16 15.53
C SER A 57 -4.12 1.58 14.58
N LEU A 58 -3.60 2.80 14.67
CA LEU A 58 -2.46 3.27 13.87
C LEU A 58 -1.16 2.54 14.22
N ALA A 59 -0.95 2.21 15.49
CA ALA A 59 0.18 1.42 15.98
C ALA A 59 0.16 -0.05 15.48
N VAL A 60 -0.99 -0.54 15.02
CA VAL A 60 -1.12 -1.85 14.37
C VAL A 60 -1.07 -1.71 12.84
N LEU A 61 -1.88 -0.80 12.28
CA LEU A 61 -2.00 -0.62 10.83
C LEU A 61 -0.66 -0.22 10.19
N GLY A 62 0.05 0.74 10.78
CA GLY A 62 1.35 1.19 10.25
C GLY A 62 2.38 0.05 10.15
N PRO A 63 2.65 -0.70 11.23
CA PRO A 63 3.54 -1.86 11.18
C PRO A 63 3.07 -2.99 10.27
N VAL A 64 1.77 -3.26 10.16
CA VAL A 64 1.23 -4.23 9.19
C VAL A 64 1.53 -3.79 7.75
N THR A 65 1.34 -2.51 7.44
CA THR A 65 1.66 -1.92 6.14
C THR A 65 3.17 -1.96 5.85
N LEU A 66 4.02 -1.71 6.86
CA LEU A 66 5.47 -1.89 6.77
C LEU A 66 5.85 -3.36 6.49
N GLY A 67 5.18 -4.31 7.15
CA GLY A 67 5.35 -5.74 6.88
C GLY A 67 5.06 -6.06 5.41
N TRP A 68 3.95 -5.54 4.87
CA TRP A 68 3.61 -5.65 3.45
C TRP A 68 4.72 -5.14 2.53
N CYS A 69 5.31 -3.98 2.83
CA CYS A 69 6.45 -3.44 2.07
C CYS A 69 7.59 -4.47 1.98
N PHE A 70 8.04 -5.03 3.11
CA PHE A 70 9.14 -6.00 3.10
C PHE A 70 8.76 -7.32 2.45
N THR A 71 7.52 -7.79 2.63
CA THR A 71 7.02 -8.98 1.93
C THR A 71 7.07 -8.79 0.41
N LEU A 72 6.60 -7.64 -0.09
CA LEU A 72 6.61 -7.30 -1.51
C LEU A 72 8.04 -7.18 -2.06
N ILE A 73 8.94 -6.52 -1.32
CA ILE A 73 10.37 -6.47 -1.66
C ILE A 73 10.95 -7.88 -1.74
N GLY A 74 10.61 -8.75 -0.79
CA GLY A 74 11.02 -10.16 -0.80
C GLY A 74 10.57 -10.88 -2.06
N VAL A 75 9.30 -10.73 -2.46
CA VAL A 75 8.75 -11.31 -3.69
C VAL A 75 9.47 -10.77 -4.94
N ILE A 76 9.69 -9.45 -5.02
CA ILE A 76 10.37 -8.81 -6.15
C ILE A 76 11.85 -9.27 -6.25
N LYS A 77 12.51 -9.49 -5.10
CA LYS A 77 13.88 -10.02 -5.06
C LYS A 77 13.95 -11.50 -5.41
N ALA A 78 13.01 -12.30 -4.90
CA ALA A 78 12.92 -13.73 -5.17
C ALA A 78 12.58 -14.04 -6.64
N SER A 79 11.89 -13.13 -7.34
CA SER A 79 11.49 -13.30 -8.75
C SER A 79 12.65 -13.46 -9.75
N ASP A 80 13.93 -13.38 -9.34
CA ASP A 80 15.06 -13.73 -10.21
C ASP A 80 15.50 -15.19 -10.07
N HIS A 81 15.08 -15.84 -8.98
CA HIS A 81 15.60 -17.13 -8.54
C HIS A 81 14.56 -18.25 -8.64
N LEU A 82 13.37 -17.94 -9.17
CA LEU A 82 12.26 -18.88 -9.26
C LEU A 82 12.00 -19.29 -10.72
N PRO A 83 11.47 -20.50 -10.96
CA PRO A 83 11.01 -20.92 -12.27
C PRO A 83 9.84 -20.06 -12.77
N ASP A 84 9.68 -19.93 -14.09
CA ASP A 84 8.62 -19.09 -14.71
C ASP A 84 7.21 -19.47 -14.24
N ALA A 85 6.89 -20.77 -14.15
CA ALA A 85 5.59 -21.23 -13.65
C ALA A 85 5.31 -20.77 -12.20
N THR A 86 6.34 -20.67 -11.37
CA THR A 86 6.23 -20.17 -9.99
C THR A 86 6.07 -18.65 -9.95
N HIS A 87 6.66 -17.91 -10.90
CA HIS A 87 6.46 -16.46 -11.01
C HIS A 87 4.99 -16.11 -11.20
N LYS A 88 4.33 -16.71 -12.20
CA LYS A 88 2.92 -16.46 -12.47
C LYS A 88 2.04 -16.72 -11.25
N TYR A 89 2.29 -17.84 -10.56
CA TYR A 89 1.51 -18.22 -9.38
C TYR A 89 1.62 -17.17 -8.27
N ILE A 90 2.85 -16.75 -7.92
CA ILE A 90 3.07 -15.75 -6.86
C ILE A 90 2.45 -14.41 -7.24
N TRP A 91 2.69 -13.92 -8.46
CA TRP A 91 2.17 -12.63 -8.92
C TRP A 91 0.64 -12.63 -9.06
N THR A 92 0.02 -13.78 -9.30
CA THR A 92 -1.45 -13.93 -9.24
C THR A 92 -1.95 -13.66 -7.82
N TRP A 93 -1.34 -14.26 -6.80
CA TRP A 93 -1.74 -14.04 -5.41
C TRP A 93 -1.43 -12.64 -4.89
N VAL A 94 -0.30 -12.06 -5.29
CA VAL A 94 0.00 -10.64 -5.01
C VAL A 94 -1.08 -9.75 -5.62
N THR A 95 -1.45 -10.00 -6.87
CA THR A 95 -2.51 -9.23 -7.56
C THR A 95 -3.85 -9.38 -6.86
N LEU A 96 -4.24 -10.60 -6.46
CA LEU A 96 -5.47 -10.82 -5.70
C LEU A 96 -5.45 -10.06 -4.36
N GLY A 97 -4.33 -10.05 -3.65
CA GLY A 97 -4.16 -9.27 -2.42
C GLY A 97 -4.31 -7.77 -2.65
N VAL A 98 -3.65 -7.22 -3.67
CA VAL A 98 -3.74 -5.79 -4.02
C VAL A 98 -5.16 -5.40 -4.43
N LEU A 99 -5.84 -6.22 -5.24
CA LEU A 99 -7.22 -5.97 -5.66
C LEU A 99 -8.18 -6.06 -4.48
N THR A 100 -8.01 -7.04 -3.59
CA THR A 100 -8.84 -7.20 -2.39
C THR A 100 -8.71 -5.97 -1.48
N TRP A 101 -7.47 -5.54 -1.21
CA TRP A 101 -7.21 -4.31 -0.46
C TRP A 101 -7.87 -3.11 -1.14
N PHE A 102 -7.63 -2.89 -2.44
CA PHE A 102 -8.16 -1.74 -3.17
C PHE A 102 -9.69 -1.67 -3.11
N ILE A 103 -10.37 -2.79 -3.36
CA ILE A 103 -11.83 -2.85 -3.38
C ILE A 103 -12.40 -2.56 -1.99
N ILE A 104 -11.94 -3.31 -0.98
CA ILE A 104 -12.49 -3.20 0.38
C ILE A 104 -12.19 -1.81 0.96
N ASP A 105 -10.94 -1.36 0.87
CA ASP A 105 -10.50 -0.08 1.43
C ASP A 105 -11.21 1.11 0.75
N SER A 106 -11.38 1.07 -0.57
CA SER A 106 -12.07 2.14 -1.30
C SER A 106 -13.56 2.19 -0.99
N ILE A 107 -14.23 1.04 -0.90
CA ILE A 107 -15.65 0.96 -0.50
C ILE A 107 -15.83 1.53 0.91
N LEU A 108 -15.02 1.10 1.87
CA LEU A 108 -15.10 1.57 3.25
C LEU A 108 -14.73 3.05 3.38
N SER A 109 -13.77 3.53 2.59
CA SER A 109 -13.42 4.96 2.52
C SER A 109 -14.62 5.80 2.11
N VAL A 110 -15.35 5.39 1.07
CA VAL A 110 -16.57 6.11 0.64
C VAL A 110 -17.67 5.99 1.70
N ALA A 111 -17.92 4.78 2.21
CA ALA A 111 -18.99 4.53 3.18
C ALA A 111 -18.79 5.28 4.52
N THR A 112 -17.55 5.50 4.93
CA THR A 112 -17.19 6.28 6.14
C THR A 112 -17.00 7.77 5.85
N GLY A 113 -17.22 8.20 4.60
CA GLY A 113 -17.13 9.58 4.14
C GLY A 113 -15.72 10.04 3.74
N PHE A 114 -14.67 9.25 3.95
CA PHE A 114 -13.28 9.49 3.53
C PHE A 114 -13.04 9.26 2.03
N TRP A 115 -13.99 9.65 1.17
CA TRP A 115 -13.95 9.34 -0.27
C TRP A 115 -12.68 9.81 -0.98
N ARG A 116 -12.01 10.88 -0.51
CA ARG A 116 -10.75 11.38 -1.08
C ARG A 116 -9.63 10.34 -1.04
N ASN A 117 -9.71 9.37 -0.14
CA ASN A 117 -8.78 8.24 -0.07
C ASN A 117 -8.84 7.34 -1.32
N THR A 118 -9.94 7.38 -2.08
CA THR A 118 -10.02 6.64 -3.35
C THR A 118 -9.03 7.18 -4.40
N ILE A 119 -8.63 8.45 -4.34
CA ILE A 119 -7.68 9.06 -5.29
C ILE A 119 -6.29 8.41 -5.18
N PRO A 120 -5.62 8.40 -4.00
CA PRO A 120 -4.36 7.69 -3.85
C PRO A 120 -4.54 6.18 -4.08
N ASN A 121 -5.64 5.56 -3.67
CA ASN A 121 -5.88 4.13 -3.92
C ASN A 121 -5.89 3.78 -5.41
N ILE A 122 -6.62 4.55 -6.23
CA ILE A 122 -6.65 4.37 -7.69
C ILE A 122 -5.25 4.59 -8.27
N THR A 123 -4.58 5.67 -7.86
CA THR A 123 -3.21 5.98 -8.31
C THR A 123 -2.26 4.82 -8.01
N TYR A 124 -2.37 4.26 -6.81
CA TYR A 124 -1.53 3.17 -6.33
C TYR A 124 -1.80 1.85 -7.07
N LEU A 125 -3.07 1.55 -7.34
CA LEU A 125 -3.47 0.40 -8.16
C LEU A 125 -2.99 0.53 -9.60
N VAL A 126 -3.15 1.71 -10.22
CA VAL A 126 -2.70 1.94 -11.60
C VAL A 126 -1.17 1.85 -11.70
N ALA A 127 -0.45 2.42 -10.72
CA ALA A 127 0.99 2.31 -10.61
C ALA A 127 1.47 0.86 -10.42
N TYR A 128 0.65 -0.02 -9.86
CA TYR A 128 0.91 -1.47 -9.78
C TYR A 128 0.64 -2.18 -11.11
N LEU A 129 -0.53 -1.95 -11.71
CA LEU A 129 -1.03 -2.72 -12.86
C LEU A 129 -0.28 -2.42 -14.15
N ILE A 130 0.01 -1.15 -14.46
CA ILE A 130 0.70 -0.76 -15.69
C ILE A 130 2.00 -1.55 -15.89
N PRO A 131 2.94 -1.51 -14.93
CA PRO A 131 4.22 -2.15 -15.14
C PRO A 131 4.04 -3.69 -15.08
N LEU A 132 3.01 -4.22 -14.38
CA LEU A 132 2.77 -5.66 -14.23
C LEU A 132 2.40 -6.26 -15.59
N PHE A 133 1.50 -5.59 -16.31
CA PHE A 133 1.12 -6.00 -17.64
C PHE A 133 2.25 -5.79 -18.66
N GLN A 134 3.05 -4.74 -18.54
CA GLN A 134 4.19 -4.49 -19.42
C GLN A 134 5.33 -5.51 -19.24
N SER A 135 5.56 -5.98 -18.01
CA SER A 135 6.60 -6.97 -17.72
C SER A 135 6.32 -8.35 -18.32
N GLY A 136 5.03 -8.67 -18.55
CA GLY A 136 4.58 -9.99 -18.97
C GLY A 136 4.75 -11.07 -17.90
N VAL A 137 5.01 -10.71 -16.63
CA VAL A 137 5.27 -11.67 -15.54
C VAL A 137 4.08 -12.59 -15.24
N MET A 138 2.86 -12.20 -15.64
CA MET A 138 1.67 -13.05 -15.54
C MET A 138 1.40 -13.93 -16.77
N LYS A 139 2.15 -13.73 -17.87
CA LYS A 139 1.99 -14.47 -19.15
C LYS A 139 3.03 -15.57 -19.33
N ARG A 140 4.17 -15.47 -18.66
CA ARG A 140 5.24 -16.48 -18.61
C ARG A 140 4.93 -17.49 -17.51
#